data_AF-A0A660XWD3-F1
#
_entry.id   AF-A0A660XWD3-F1
#
_cell.length_a   1.000
_cell.length_b   1.000
_cell.length_c   1.000
_cell.angle_alpha   90.00
_cell.angle_beta   90.00
_cell.angle_gamma   90.00
#
_symmetry.space_group_name_H-M   'P 1'
#
loop_
_entity.id
_entity.type
_entity.pdbx_description
1 polymer ?
#
loop_
_entity_poly.entity_id
_entity_poly.type
_entity_poly.pdbx_seq_one_letter_code
_entity_poly.pdbx_strand_id
1 'polypeptide(L)'
;MPVVDYQKYVKMLEKAHKESFAYPAINVTTTDTMNAAIEGFAAANSDGIIQVSTGGGAHASGNLKDMVLGSIMLAEQAHRVAEKYDINIALHTDHCQTDKIDTFLKPLIAETARRRAAGLPNLFNSHMYDGSAVPLKENLEHAVELLKLCAENEIILEVEAGVVGGEEDGVNAEGVGKEKLYTTPEDMLTVYEELSKVKGAKFMLAATFGNVHGVYKPGNVVLKPSILKEGQDAVMAKYGKDARFFLVFHGGSGS
;
A
#
# COMPACT_ATOMS: atom_id res chain seq x y z
N MET A 1 8.21 8.00 19.87
CA MET A 1 8.40 6.56 19.58
C MET A 1 8.69 6.43 18.09
N PRO A 2 9.60 5.56 17.64
CA PRO A 2 9.99 5.54 16.23
C PRO A 2 8.84 5.04 15.34
N VAL A 3 8.99 5.29 14.04
CA VAL A 3 8.31 4.49 13.00
C VAL A 3 8.34 3.02 13.42
N VAL A 4 7.20 2.36 13.31
CA VAL A 4 7.01 1.01 13.88
C VAL A 4 8.00 0.00 13.30
N ASP A 5 8.32 -1.02 14.10
CA ASP A 5 8.93 -2.22 13.53
C ASP A 5 7.87 -3.10 12.83
N TYR A 6 8.34 -4.12 12.12
CA TYR A 6 7.49 -5.04 11.39
C TYR A 6 6.44 -5.73 12.27
N GLN A 7 6.83 -6.21 13.45
CA GLN A 7 5.92 -6.94 14.35
C GLN A 7 4.81 -6.04 14.89
N LYS A 8 5.15 -4.78 15.20
CA LYS A 8 4.20 -3.78 15.64
C LYS A 8 3.27 -3.37 14.51
N TYR A 9 3.75 -3.24 13.28
CA TYR A 9 2.89 -2.94 12.13
C TYR A 9 1.89 -4.07 11.83
N VAL A 10 2.34 -5.34 11.86
CA VAL A 10 1.45 -6.50 11.73
C VAL A 10 0.36 -6.47 12.81
N LYS A 11 0.72 -6.18 14.07
CA LYS A 11 -0.26 -6.05 15.16
C LYS A 11 -1.24 -4.89 14.97
N MET A 12 -0.81 -3.79 14.37
CA MET A 12 -1.73 -2.70 14.00
C MET A 12 -2.78 -3.22 13.03
N LEU A 13 -2.37 -3.85 11.93
CA LEU A 13 -3.31 -4.39 10.93
C LEU A 13 -4.24 -5.47 11.51
N GLU A 14 -3.72 -6.35 12.36
CA GLU A 14 -4.50 -7.38 13.06
C GLU A 14 -5.51 -6.76 14.04
N LYS A 15 -5.13 -5.68 14.74
CA LYS A 15 -6.04 -4.94 15.63
C LYS A 15 -7.17 -4.28 14.82
N ALA A 16 -6.85 -3.59 13.74
CA ALA A 16 -7.83 -2.97 12.84
C ALA A 16 -8.84 -4.00 12.33
N HIS A 17 -8.36 -5.17 11.92
CA HIS A 17 -9.22 -6.28 11.52
C HIS A 17 -10.12 -6.78 12.66
N LYS A 18 -9.55 -7.06 13.83
CA LYS A 18 -10.27 -7.61 14.99
C LYS A 18 -11.35 -6.66 15.52
N GLU A 19 -11.05 -5.37 15.51
CA GLU A 19 -11.91 -4.31 16.08
C GLU A 19 -12.76 -3.60 15.02
N SER A 20 -12.70 -4.03 13.76
CA SER A 20 -13.50 -3.52 12.64
C SER A 20 -13.33 -2.02 12.39
N PHE A 21 -12.09 -1.54 12.34
CA PHE A 21 -11.74 -0.18 11.92
C PHE A 21 -10.65 -0.21 10.84
N ALA A 22 -10.30 0.96 10.28
CA ALA A 22 -9.21 1.11 9.33
C ALA A 22 -8.27 2.26 9.74
N TYR A 23 -7.02 2.21 9.30
CA TYR A 23 -6.07 3.31 9.45
C TYR A 23 -6.08 4.20 8.22
N PRO A 24 -6.00 5.54 8.38
CA PRO A 24 -5.76 6.43 7.25
C PRO A 24 -4.33 6.22 6.71
N ALA A 25 -4.21 6.13 5.39
CA ALA A 25 -2.94 6.19 4.68
C ALA A 25 -2.87 7.52 3.91
N ILE A 26 -2.00 8.43 4.35
CA ILE A 26 -1.98 9.82 3.87
C ILE A 26 -0.80 10.05 2.94
N ASN A 27 -1.07 10.41 1.68
CA ASN A 27 -0.04 10.82 0.73
C ASN A 27 0.66 12.11 1.19
N VAL A 28 1.98 12.11 1.12
CA VAL A 28 2.82 13.26 1.45
C VAL A 28 3.82 13.54 0.34
N THR A 29 4.13 14.82 0.14
CA THR A 29 4.98 15.31 -0.96
C THR A 29 6.05 16.27 -0.48
N THR A 30 5.90 16.80 0.74
CA THR A 30 6.74 17.85 1.32
C THR A 30 6.90 17.63 2.82
N THR A 31 7.82 18.39 3.41
CA THR A 31 7.98 18.43 4.87
C THR A 31 6.72 18.91 5.58
N ASP A 32 5.96 19.84 4.99
CA ASP A 32 4.75 20.41 5.58
C ASP A 32 3.60 19.39 5.60
N THR A 33 3.41 18.66 4.50
CA THR A 33 2.37 17.61 4.40
C THR A 33 2.67 16.42 5.32
N MET A 34 3.96 16.07 5.47
CA MET A 34 4.43 15.10 6.45
C MET A 34 4.04 15.50 7.88
N ASN A 35 4.36 16.74 8.27
CA ASN A 35 4.06 17.23 9.62
C ASN A 35 2.55 17.27 9.85
N ALA A 36 1.77 17.76 8.88
CA ALA A 36 0.32 17.83 8.98
C ALA A 36 -0.32 16.44 9.16
N ALA A 37 0.17 15.41 8.46
CA ALA A 37 -0.33 14.04 8.62
C ALA A 37 -0.07 13.52 10.05
N ILE A 38 1.16 13.66 10.54
CA ILE A 38 1.55 13.22 11.89
C ILE A 38 0.77 13.96 12.98
N GLU A 39 0.66 15.28 12.86
CA GLU A 39 -0.12 16.12 13.78
C GLU A 39 -1.60 15.74 13.77
N GLY A 40 -2.16 15.45 12.60
CA GLY A 40 -3.54 14.97 12.46
C GLY A 40 -3.77 13.63 13.17
N PHE A 41 -2.86 12.67 12.99
CA PHE A 41 -2.92 11.39 13.71
C PHE A 41 -2.83 11.57 15.23
N ALA A 42 -1.90 12.42 15.68
CA ALA A 42 -1.70 12.71 17.10
C ALA A 42 -2.92 13.40 17.71
N ALA A 43 -3.50 14.39 17.03
CA ALA A 43 -4.71 15.07 17.48
C ALA A 43 -5.91 14.12 17.59
N ALA A 44 -5.97 13.11 16.70
CA ALA A 44 -6.99 12.06 16.74
C ALA A 44 -6.70 10.96 17.77
N ASN A 45 -5.54 10.98 18.45
CA ASN A 45 -5.02 9.85 19.24
C ASN A 45 -5.07 8.52 18.47
N SER A 46 -4.74 8.58 17.18
CA SER A 46 -4.78 7.45 16.26
C SER A 46 -3.38 7.11 15.79
N ASP A 47 -3.11 5.82 15.61
CA ASP A 47 -2.01 5.40 14.75
C ASP A 47 -2.37 5.70 13.28
N GLY A 48 -1.39 5.70 12.39
CA GLY A 48 -1.62 6.00 10.98
C GLY A 48 -0.52 5.50 10.05
N ILE A 49 -0.82 5.58 8.75
CA ILE A 49 0.11 5.23 7.67
C ILE A 49 0.41 6.52 6.90
N ILE A 50 1.68 6.74 6.59
CA ILE A 50 2.11 7.81 5.69
C ILE A 50 2.64 7.16 4.43
N GLN A 51 2.17 7.61 3.27
CA GLN A 51 2.55 7.03 1.99
C GLN A 51 3.17 8.04 1.03
N VAL A 52 4.12 7.57 0.24
CA VAL A 52 4.81 8.38 -0.79
C VAL A 52 4.56 7.74 -2.14
N SER A 53 3.91 8.47 -3.05
CA SER A 53 3.74 8.04 -4.44
C SER A 53 5.01 8.28 -5.25
N THR A 54 5.10 7.72 -6.46
CA THR A 54 6.22 7.97 -7.37
C THR A 54 6.34 9.46 -7.68
N GLY A 55 5.20 10.13 -7.92
CA GLY A 55 5.13 11.59 -8.09
C GLY A 55 5.56 12.36 -6.84
N GLY A 56 5.15 11.91 -5.64
CA GLY A 56 5.53 12.52 -4.37
C GLY A 56 7.03 12.45 -4.08
N GLY A 57 7.64 11.29 -4.31
CA GLY A 57 9.09 11.13 -4.22
C GLY A 57 9.82 12.03 -5.21
N ALA A 58 9.39 12.04 -6.49
CA ALA A 58 10.00 12.89 -7.50
C ALA A 58 9.87 14.38 -7.15
N HIS A 59 8.73 14.80 -6.59
CA HIS A 59 8.50 16.15 -6.10
C HIS A 59 9.48 16.54 -4.99
N ALA A 60 9.65 15.68 -3.98
CA ALA A 60 10.52 15.95 -2.83
C ALA A 60 12.01 16.09 -3.19
N SER A 61 12.45 15.45 -4.27
CA SER A 61 13.81 15.63 -4.82
C SER A 61 14.00 16.93 -5.63
N GLY A 62 12.95 17.73 -5.80
CA GLY A 62 12.98 18.99 -6.54
C GLY A 62 13.24 18.82 -8.04
N ASN A 63 14.23 19.54 -8.56
CA ASN A 63 14.57 19.51 -9.98
C ASN A 63 15.29 18.22 -10.41
N LEU A 64 15.76 17.41 -9.46
CA LEU A 64 16.37 16.12 -9.77
C LEU A 64 15.33 15.11 -10.29
N LYS A 65 14.06 15.24 -9.86
CA LYS A 65 12.96 14.33 -10.21
C LYS A 65 13.29 12.86 -9.95
N ASP A 66 14.13 12.63 -8.94
CA ASP A 66 14.51 11.31 -8.47
C ASP A 66 13.52 10.83 -7.42
N MET A 67 12.64 9.93 -7.84
CA MET A 67 11.60 9.35 -6.99
C MET A 67 12.17 8.54 -5.82
N VAL A 68 13.32 7.89 -5.98
CA VAL A 68 13.95 7.11 -4.91
C VAL A 68 14.55 8.04 -3.86
N LEU A 69 15.37 9.00 -4.29
CA LEU A 69 16.02 9.95 -3.38
C LEU A 69 14.98 10.74 -2.56
N GLY A 70 13.96 11.30 -3.21
CA GLY A 70 12.95 12.06 -2.50
C GLY A 70 12.10 11.22 -1.55
N SER A 71 11.82 9.95 -1.90
CA SER A 71 11.12 9.03 -0.99
C SER A 71 11.97 8.69 0.23
N ILE A 72 13.29 8.49 0.06
CA ILE A 72 14.22 8.29 1.18
C ILE A 72 14.24 9.53 2.08
N MET A 73 14.34 10.73 1.50
CA MET A 73 14.35 11.99 2.27
C MET A 73 13.08 12.16 3.12
N LEU A 74 11.90 11.94 2.53
CA LEU A 74 10.63 12.02 3.25
C LEU A 74 10.55 10.95 4.35
N ALA A 75 10.91 9.70 4.06
CA ALA A 75 10.91 8.64 5.07
C ALA A 75 11.85 8.95 6.23
N GLU A 76 13.08 9.42 5.96
CA GLU A 76 14.02 9.81 7.01
C GLU A 76 13.50 10.97 7.86
N GLN A 77 12.84 11.96 7.25
CA GLN A 77 12.15 13.00 8.02
C GLN A 77 11.06 12.40 8.91
N ALA A 78 10.23 11.51 8.38
CA ALA A 78 9.15 10.88 9.14
C ALA A 78 9.69 10.12 10.35
N HIS A 79 10.79 9.37 10.20
CA HIS A 79 11.50 8.72 11.31
C HIS A 79 11.87 9.72 12.41
N ARG A 80 12.44 10.89 12.04
CA ARG A 80 12.84 11.93 13.01
C ARG A 80 11.66 12.59 13.72
N VAL A 81 10.58 12.86 12.99
CA VAL A 81 9.41 13.55 13.54
C VAL A 81 8.59 12.61 14.41
N ALA A 82 8.36 11.37 13.97
CA ALA A 82 7.61 10.34 14.70
C ALA A 82 8.17 10.11 16.12
N GLU A 83 9.49 10.19 16.30
CA GLU A 83 10.13 10.08 17.61
C GLU A 83 9.54 11.01 18.68
N LYS A 84 8.96 12.14 18.27
CA LYS A 84 8.40 13.17 19.16
C LYS A 84 6.93 12.98 19.51
N TYR A 85 6.27 11.98 18.94
CA TYR A 85 4.86 11.67 19.17
C TYR A 85 4.67 10.32 19.85
N ASP A 86 3.56 10.19 20.59
CA ASP A 86 3.12 8.97 21.30
C ASP A 86 2.01 8.26 20.52
N ILE A 87 2.25 8.05 19.23
CA ILE A 87 1.41 7.29 18.30
C ILE A 87 2.30 6.38 17.47
N ASN A 88 1.71 5.34 16.87
CA ASN A 88 2.43 4.47 15.95
C ASN A 88 2.26 4.98 14.51
N ILE A 89 3.38 5.10 13.80
CA ILE A 89 3.40 5.52 12.39
C ILE A 89 4.06 4.42 11.57
N ALA A 90 3.39 3.96 10.52
CA ALA A 90 3.97 3.12 9.49
C ALA A 90 4.23 3.93 8.22
N LEU A 91 5.33 3.63 7.54
CA LEU A 91 5.71 4.26 6.28
C LEU A 91 5.45 3.31 5.13
N HIS A 92 4.85 3.85 4.06
CA HIS A 92 4.44 3.12 2.88
C HIS A 92 4.88 3.82 1.59
N THR A 93 5.04 3.08 0.50
CA THR A 93 5.07 3.67 -0.85
C THR A 93 3.83 3.27 -1.59
N ASP A 94 3.21 4.25 -2.24
CA ASP A 94 2.00 4.08 -3.03
C ASP A 94 2.29 3.42 -4.39
N HIS A 95 1.30 3.40 -5.30
CA HIS A 95 1.34 2.83 -6.65
C HIS A 95 2.72 2.81 -7.32
N CYS A 96 3.28 1.61 -7.46
CA CYS A 96 4.45 1.35 -8.31
C CYS A 96 4.05 0.43 -9.46
N GLN A 97 4.00 1.00 -10.67
CA GLN A 97 3.70 0.23 -11.89
C GLN A 97 4.85 -0.73 -12.26
N THR A 98 4.55 -1.75 -13.07
CA THR A 98 5.51 -2.78 -13.51
C THR A 98 6.79 -2.21 -14.11
N ASP A 99 6.71 -1.13 -14.90
CA ASP A 99 7.86 -0.48 -15.54
C ASP A 99 8.76 0.31 -14.56
N LYS A 100 8.28 0.57 -13.34
CA LYS A 100 9.01 1.27 -12.27
C LYS A 100 9.60 0.34 -11.21
N ILE A 101 9.38 -0.98 -11.30
CA ILE A 101 9.88 -1.94 -10.29
C ILE A 101 11.39 -1.77 -10.05
N ASP A 102 12.18 -1.77 -11.11
CA ASP A 102 13.65 -1.74 -11.01
C ASP A 102 14.20 -0.34 -10.72
N THR A 103 13.42 0.72 -10.98
CA THR A 103 13.86 2.11 -10.81
C THR A 103 13.29 2.79 -9.56
N PHE A 104 12.30 2.19 -8.88
CA PHE A 104 11.67 2.71 -7.67
C PHE A 104 11.63 1.68 -6.54
N LEU A 105 10.85 0.61 -6.71
CA LEU A 105 10.51 -0.32 -5.64
C LEU A 105 11.73 -1.10 -5.13
N LYS A 106 12.46 -1.76 -6.04
CA LYS A 106 13.65 -2.54 -5.68
C LYS A 106 14.76 -1.68 -5.06
N PRO A 107 15.07 -0.47 -5.57
CA PRO A 107 15.99 0.45 -4.88
C PRO A 107 15.58 0.80 -3.44
N LEU A 108 14.30 1.03 -3.17
CA LEU A 108 13.83 1.34 -1.80
C LEU A 108 13.88 0.13 -0.86
N ILE A 109 13.59 -1.08 -1.38
CA ILE A 109 13.79 -2.31 -0.61
C ILE A 109 15.29 -2.55 -0.33
N ALA A 110 16.15 -2.31 -1.31
CA ALA A 110 17.60 -2.41 -1.15
C ALA A 110 18.14 -1.41 -0.12
N GLU A 111 17.58 -0.20 -0.05
CA GLU A 111 17.93 0.77 0.98
C GLU A 111 17.50 0.28 2.38
N THR A 112 16.32 -0.34 2.51
CA THR A 112 15.93 -1.01 3.76
C THR A 112 16.90 -2.13 4.13
N ALA A 113 17.30 -2.98 3.17
CA ALA A 113 18.29 -4.03 3.40
C ALA A 113 19.63 -3.46 3.90
N ARG A 114 20.11 -2.36 3.28
CA ARG A 114 21.33 -1.65 3.68
C ARG A 114 21.23 -1.11 5.11
N ARG A 115 20.10 -0.50 5.47
CA ARG A 115 19.85 0.01 6.83
C ARG A 115 19.85 -1.11 7.87
N ARG A 116 19.15 -2.21 7.58
CA ARG A 116 19.11 -3.39 8.47
C ARG A 116 20.50 -3.98 8.69
N ALA A 117 21.30 -4.11 7.64
CA ALA A 117 22.69 -4.58 7.74
C ALA A 117 23.56 -3.66 8.62
N ALA A 118 23.21 -2.38 8.74
CA ALA A 118 23.85 -1.41 9.63
C ALA A 118 23.23 -1.35 11.04
N GLY A 119 22.26 -2.22 11.38
CA GLY A 119 21.54 -2.20 12.65
C GLY A 119 20.53 -1.06 12.81
N LEU A 120 20.15 -0.42 11.70
CA LEU A 120 19.14 0.64 11.66
C LEU A 120 17.75 0.04 11.39
N PRO A 121 16.66 0.70 11.81
CA PRO A 121 15.30 0.29 11.47
C PRO A 121 15.06 0.37 9.96
N ASN A 122 14.05 -0.37 9.50
CA ASN A 122 13.58 -0.33 8.11
C ASN A 122 13.29 1.12 7.68
N LEU A 123 13.56 1.43 6.41
CA LEU A 123 13.21 2.74 5.86
C LEU A 123 11.69 2.84 5.73
N PHE A 124 11.08 1.87 5.05
CA PHE A 124 9.65 1.72 4.86
C PHE A 124 9.15 0.41 5.50
N ASN A 125 7.90 0.41 5.96
CA ASN A 125 7.24 -0.74 6.58
C ASN A 125 6.46 -1.58 5.56
N SER A 126 5.92 -0.92 4.54
CA SER A 126 5.26 -1.57 3.42
C SER A 126 5.58 -0.91 2.09
N HIS A 127 5.41 -1.66 1.01
CA HIS A 127 5.54 -1.16 -0.35
C HIS A 127 4.35 -1.66 -1.18
N MET A 128 3.81 -0.81 -2.06
CA MET A 128 2.78 -1.22 -3.02
C MET A 128 3.40 -1.59 -4.36
N TYR A 129 2.95 -2.73 -4.89
CA TYR A 129 3.09 -3.07 -6.30
C TYR A 129 1.72 -3.01 -6.97
N ASP A 130 1.61 -2.16 -7.98
CA ASP A 130 0.42 -2.01 -8.80
C ASP A 130 0.66 -2.67 -10.17
N GLY A 131 0.27 -3.93 -10.26
CA GLY A 131 0.26 -4.71 -11.50
C GLY A 131 -1.09 -4.69 -12.22
N SER A 132 -2.00 -3.77 -11.90
CA SER A 132 -3.36 -3.72 -12.46
C SER A 132 -3.40 -3.57 -13.99
N ALA A 133 -2.37 -2.95 -14.56
CA ALA A 133 -2.25 -2.70 -16.00
C ALA A 133 -1.82 -3.94 -16.82
N VAL A 134 -1.30 -4.98 -16.18
CA VAL A 134 -0.87 -6.23 -16.84
C VAL A 134 -1.84 -7.39 -16.52
N PRO A 135 -1.86 -8.47 -17.32
CA PRO A 135 -2.71 -9.62 -17.02
C PRO A 135 -2.45 -10.18 -15.61
N LEU A 136 -3.49 -10.65 -14.91
CA LEU A 136 -3.39 -11.11 -13.52
C LEU A 136 -2.27 -12.13 -13.29
N LYS A 137 -2.04 -13.03 -14.25
CA LYS A 137 -0.94 -14.01 -14.16
C LYS A 137 0.44 -13.33 -14.09
N GLU A 138 0.69 -12.36 -14.96
CA GLU A 138 1.94 -11.59 -15.01
C GLU A 138 2.09 -10.71 -13.76
N ASN A 139 1.00 -10.06 -13.33
CA ASN A 139 0.95 -9.32 -12.06
C ASN A 139 1.40 -10.23 -10.89
N LEU A 140 0.82 -11.42 -10.75
CA LEU A 140 1.15 -12.33 -9.65
C LEU A 140 2.57 -12.91 -9.75
N GLU A 141 3.12 -13.10 -10.95
CA GLU A 141 4.53 -13.49 -11.14
C GLU A 141 5.46 -12.44 -10.54
N HIS A 142 5.26 -11.15 -10.86
CA HIS A 142 6.01 -10.05 -10.28
C HIS A 142 5.75 -9.88 -8.77
N ALA A 143 4.49 -9.94 -8.34
CA ALA A 143 4.11 -9.80 -6.95
C ALA A 143 4.76 -10.87 -6.06
N VAL A 144 4.84 -12.13 -6.52
CA VAL A 144 5.51 -13.22 -5.78
C VAL A 144 7.02 -13.00 -5.68
N GLU A 145 7.68 -12.48 -6.73
CA GLU A 145 9.10 -12.11 -6.68
C GLU A 145 9.33 -11.00 -5.64
N LEU A 146 8.53 -9.93 -5.72
CA LEU A 146 8.62 -8.79 -4.82
C LEU A 146 8.29 -9.17 -3.38
N LEU A 147 7.30 -10.04 -3.16
CA LEU A 147 6.91 -10.49 -1.83
C LEU A 147 8.03 -11.27 -1.14
N LYS A 148 8.80 -12.08 -1.89
CA LYS A 148 10.00 -12.75 -1.35
C LYS A 148 11.03 -11.74 -0.89
N LEU A 149 11.32 -10.75 -1.74
CA LEU A 149 12.29 -9.70 -1.43
C LEU A 149 11.87 -8.84 -0.22
N CYS A 150 10.57 -8.51 -0.13
CA CYS A 150 9.99 -7.82 1.02
C CYS A 150 10.07 -8.67 2.29
N ALA A 151 9.76 -9.97 2.20
CA ALA A 151 9.80 -10.89 3.35
C ALA A 151 11.21 -11.02 3.93
N GLU A 152 12.25 -11.07 3.10
CA GLU A 152 13.66 -11.07 3.53
C GLU A 152 14.04 -9.82 4.34
N ASN A 153 13.32 -8.73 4.14
CA ASN A 153 13.58 -7.43 4.75
C ASN A 153 12.53 -7.01 5.80
N GLU A 154 11.64 -7.91 6.20
CA GLU A 154 10.55 -7.63 7.13
C GLU A 154 9.67 -6.44 6.66
N ILE A 155 9.29 -6.46 5.38
CA ILE A 155 8.41 -5.48 4.74
C ILE A 155 7.11 -6.18 4.35
N ILE A 156 5.97 -5.51 4.52
CA ILE A 156 4.67 -5.97 4.03
C ILE A 156 4.50 -5.51 2.57
N LEU A 157 4.10 -6.40 1.66
CA LEU A 157 3.78 -6.01 0.28
C LEU A 157 2.27 -5.77 0.13
N GLU A 158 1.90 -4.60 -0.37
CA GLU A 158 0.56 -4.36 -0.90
C GLU A 158 0.51 -4.71 -2.38
N VAL A 159 -0.53 -5.41 -2.81
CA VAL A 159 -0.74 -5.79 -4.21
C VAL A 159 -2.12 -5.32 -4.63
N GLU A 160 -2.21 -4.74 -5.83
CA GLU A 160 -3.48 -4.46 -6.47
C GLU A 160 -3.89 -5.57 -7.45
N ALA A 161 -5.13 -6.04 -7.31
CA ALA A 161 -5.73 -7.02 -8.22
C ALA A 161 -7.09 -6.52 -8.73
N GLY A 162 -7.15 -6.24 -10.03
CA GLY A 162 -8.26 -5.52 -10.68
C GLY A 162 -7.71 -4.33 -11.43
N VAL A 163 -8.54 -3.62 -12.20
CA VAL A 163 -8.13 -2.35 -12.82
C VAL A 163 -8.81 -1.21 -12.05
N VAL A 164 -8.06 -0.28 -11.46
CA VAL A 164 -8.64 0.96 -10.92
C VAL A 164 -8.94 1.93 -12.07
N GLY A 165 -10.11 2.55 -12.01
CA GLY A 165 -10.47 3.63 -12.93
C GLY A 165 -9.96 4.98 -12.42
N GLY A 166 -9.81 5.97 -13.30
CA GLY A 166 -9.48 7.36 -12.93
C GLY A 166 -8.09 7.81 -13.37
N GLU A 167 -7.60 8.92 -12.83
CA GLU A 167 -6.25 9.44 -13.13
C GLU A 167 -5.39 9.52 -11.86
N GLU A 168 -4.22 8.89 -11.88
CA GLU A 168 -3.22 8.97 -10.80
C GLU A 168 -1.80 9.04 -11.37
N ASP A 169 -0.96 9.94 -10.84
CA ASP A 169 0.45 10.11 -11.24
C ASP A 169 0.68 10.20 -12.78
N GLY A 170 -0.33 10.69 -13.53
CA GLY A 170 -0.31 10.82 -14.99
C GLY A 170 -0.76 9.57 -15.77
N VAL A 171 -1.17 8.50 -15.08
CA VAL A 171 -1.82 7.33 -15.66
C VAL A 171 -3.32 7.58 -15.69
N ASN A 172 -3.89 7.70 -16.89
CA ASN A 172 -5.33 7.90 -17.09
C ASN A 172 -6.00 6.57 -17.50
N ALA A 173 -6.91 6.09 -16.67
CA ALA A 173 -7.75 4.90 -16.86
C ALA A 173 -9.21 5.26 -17.23
N GLU A 174 -9.50 6.49 -17.65
CA GLU A 174 -10.78 6.90 -18.24
C GLU A 174 -11.02 6.12 -19.55
N GLY A 175 -11.89 5.12 -19.48
CA GLY A 175 -12.22 4.26 -20.64
C GLY A 175 -12.05 2.77 -20.40
N VAL A 176 -11.54 2.37 -19.23
CA VAL A 176 -11.57 0.97 -18.78
C VAL A 176 -13.03 0.52 -18.69
N GLY A 177 -13.36 -0.60 -19.35
CA GLY A 177 -14.71 -1.16 -19.34
C GLY A 177 -15.18 -1.40 -17.89
N LYS A 178 -16.42 -1.01 -17.57
CA LYS A 178 -16.98 -1.03 -16.20
C LYS A 178 -16.81 -2.38 -15.48
N GLU A 179 -16.78 -3.48 -16.23
CA GLU A 179 -16.58 -4.83 -15.72
C GLU A 179 -15.21 -5.02 -15.05
N LYS A 180 -14.15 -4.33 -15.53
CA LYS A 180 -12.77 -4.46 -15.02
C LYS A 180 -12.52 -3.68 -13.72
N LEU A 181 -13.48 -2.84 -13.30
CA LEU A 181 -13.45 -2.05 -12.06
C LEU A 181 -13.86 -2.86 -10.82
N TYR A 182 -14.20 -4.13 -10.99
CA TYR A 182 -14.72 -5.01 -9.95
C TYR A 182 -13.91 -6.30 -9.93
N THR A 183 -13.11 -6.48 -8.89
CA THR A 183 -12.43 -7.74 -8.58
C THR A 183 -13.47 -8.84 -8.34
N THR A 184 -13.20 -10.05 -8.83
CA THR A 184 -14.07 -11.21 -8.60
C THR A 184 -13.59 -12.05 -7.40
N PRO A 185 -14.47 -12.88 -6.79
CA PRO A 185 -14.03 -13.86 -5.81
C PRO A 185 -12.95 -14.81 -6.34
N GLU A 186 -13.01 -15.17 -7.62
CA GLU A 186 -12.00 -16.00 -8.31
C GLU A 186 -10.64 -15.30 -8.39
N ASP A 187 -10.60 -14.00 -8.66
CA ASP A 187 -9.37 -13.21 -8.63
C ASP A 187 -8.76 -13.23 -7.22
N MET A 188 -9.57 -12.96 -6.18
CA MET A 188 -9.11 -12.97 -4.79
C MET A 188 -8.60 -14.35 -4.35
N LEU A 189 -9.26 -15.43 -4.79
CA LEU A 189 -8.78 -16.79 -4.56
C LEU A 189 -7.41 -17.03 -5.22
N THR A 190 -7.25 -16.57 -6.46
CA THR A 190 -5.99 -16.72 -7.23
C THR A 190 -4.86 -15.92 -6.58
N VAL A 191 -5.12 -14.67 -6.20
CA VAL A 191 -4.16 -13.81 -5.49
C VAL A 191 -3.74 -14.47 -4.19
N TYR A 192 -4.70 -14.97 -3.39
CA TYR A 192 -4.37 -15.62 -2.12
C TYR A 192 -3.53 -16.88 -2.34
N GLU A 193 -3.89 -17.69 -3.33
CA GLU A 193 -3.18 -18.93 -3.67
C GLU A 193 -1.72 -18.67 -4.06
N GLU A 194 -1.47 -17.66 -4.91
CA GLU A 194 -0.12 -17.34 -5.39
C GLU A 194 0.74 -16.69 -4.29
N LEU A 195 0.23 -15.66 -3.62
CA LEU A 195 1.01 -14.93 -2.60
C LEU A 195 1.28 -15.79 -1.36
N SER A 196 0.36 -16.66 -0.97
CA SER A 196 0.55 -17.57 0.18
C SER A 196 1.63 -18.63 -0.04
N LYS A 197 2.13 -18.81 -1.27
CA LYS A 197 3.32 -19.66 -1.53
C LYS A 197 4.58 -19.11 -0.86
N VAL A 198 4.64 -17.80 -0.63
CA VAL A 198 5.73 -17.14 0.10
C VAL A 198 5.46 -17.26 1.61
N LYS A 199 5.83 -18.40 2.19
CA LYS A 199 5.52 -18.73 3.58
C LYS A 199 6.06 -17.70 4.56
N GLY A 200 5.21 -17.25 5.48
CA GLY A 200 5.56 -16.29 6.54
C GLY A 200 5.57 -14.83 6.09
N ALA A 201 5.45 -14.55 4.79
CA ALA A 201 5.28 -13.20 4.30
C ALA A 201 3.90 -12.65 4.65
N LYS A 202 3.82 -11.33 4.80
CA LYS A 202 2.58 -10.60 5.04
C LYS A 202 2.30 -9.71 3.85
N PHE A 203 1.05 -9.69 3.41
CA PHE A 203 0.62 -8.90 2.27
C PHE A 203 -0.75 -8.28 2.52
N MET A 204 -0.99 -7.16 1.84
CA MET A 204 -2.26 -6.45 1.79
C MET A 204 -2.80 -6.51 0.36
N LEU A 205 -4.11 -6.41 0.21
CA LEU A 205 -4.78 -6.47 -1.09
C LEU A 205 -5.64 -5.24 -1.31
N ALA A 206 -5.30 -4.46 -2.34
CA ALA A 206 -6.19 -3.50 -2.96
C ALA A 206 -7.06 -4.26 -3.98
N ALA A 207 -8.27 -4.64 -3.56
CA ALA A 207 -9.29 -5.20 -4.45
C ALA A 207 -10.19 -4.06 -4.92
N THR A 208 -10.45 -3.98 -6.22
CA THR A 208 -11.30 -2.94 -6.80
C THR A 208 -12.77 -3.31 -6.65
N PHE A 209 -13.57 -2.38 -6.15
CA PHE A 209 -15.01 -2.57 -5.95
C PHE A 209 -15.80 -1.38 -6.47
N GLY A 210 -15.33 -0.80 -7.59
CA GLY A 210 -15.87 0.40 -8.21
C GLY A 210 -15.24 1.70 -7.71
N ASN A 211 -14.18 1.63 -6.91
CA ASN A 211 -13.39 2.79 -6.47
C ASN A 211 -12.55 3.38 -7.61
N VAL A 212 -12.29 4.69 -7.53
CA VAL A 212 -11.63 5.50 -8.57
C VAL A 212 -10.71 6.50 -7.88
N HIS A 213 -9.49 6.71 -8.37
CA HIS A 213 -8.58 7.70 -7.78
C HIS A 213 -8.92 9.13 -8.21
N GLY A 214 -9.00 10.04 -7.25
CA GLY A 214 -9.34 11.44 -7.46
C GLY A 214 -10.73 11.81 -6.91
N VAL A 215 -11.08 13.10 -6.98
CA VAL A 215 -12.38 13.60 -6.54
C VAL A 215 -13.30 13.78 -7.74
N TYR A 216 -14.25 12.86 -7.91
CA TYR A 216 -15.27 12.94 -8.95
C TYR A 216 -16.54 13.60 -8.45
N LYS A 217 -17.38 14.09 -9.38
CA LYS A 217 -18.73 14.55 -9.03
C LYS A 217 -19.51 13.42 -8.35
N PRO A 218 -20.26 13.71 -7.27
CA PRO A 218 -21.11 12.73 -6.62
C PRO A 218 -21.99 11.97 -7.63
N GLY A 219 -21.97 10.63 -7.58
CA GLY A 219 -22.77 9.75 -8.44
C GLY A 219 -22.06 9.12 -9.63
N ASN A 220 -20.81 9.51 -9.95
CA ASN A 220 -20.02 8.87 -11.02
C ASN A 220 -19.35 7.56 -10.59
N VAL A 221 -19.12 7.40 -9.29
CA VAL A 221 -18.49 6.22 -8.66
C VAL A 221 -19.60 5.40 -8.01
N VAL A 222 -19.73 4.12 -8.39
CA VAL A 222 -20.71 3.20 -7.78
C VAL A 222 -19.94 2.13 -7.01
N LEU A 223 -19.65 2.43 -5.75
CA LEU A 223 -18.99 1.50 -4.85
C LEU A 223 -19.89 0.29 -4.56
N LYS A 224 -19.31 -0.91 -4.61
CA LYS A 224 -19.97 -2.17 -4.23
C LYS A 224 -19.17 -2.90 -3.14
N PRO A 225 -19.21 -2.44 -1.88
CA PRO A 225 -18.48 -3.10 -0.79
C PRO A 225 -18.81 -4.58 -0.59
N SER A 226 -19.94 -5.08 -1.11
CA SER A 226 -20.27 -6.51 -1.07
C SER A 226 -19.22 -7.39 -1.75
N ILE A 227 -18.52 -6.89 -2.76
CA ILE A 227 -17.43 -7.60 -3.45
C ILE A 227 -16.32 -7.99 -2.47
N LEU A 228 -15.94 -7.06 -1.58
CA LEU A 228 -14.91 -7.32 -0.56
C LEU A 228 -15.35 -8.46 0.38
N LYS A 229 -16.62 -8.47 0.75
CA LYS A 229 -17.19 -9.52 1.60
C LYS A 229 -17.22 -10.87 0.88
N GLU A 230 -17.74 -10.89 -0.36
CA GLU A 230 -17.86 -12.10 -1.17
C GLU A 230 -16.50 -12.75 -1.43
N GLY A 231 -15.48 -11.95 -1.74
CA GLY A 231 -14.12 -12.44 -1.95
C GLY A 231 -13.45 -12.94 -0.66
N GLN A 232 -13.60 -12.24 0.47
CA GLN A 232 -13.12 -12.74 1.76
C GLN A 232 -13.80 -14.06 2.15
N ASP A 233 -15.13 -14.15 1.98
CA ASP A 233 -15.89 -15.37 2.25
C ASP A 233 -15.41 -16.55 1.39
N ALA A 234 -15.14 -16.31 0.10
CA ALA A 234 -14.61 -17.34 -0.80
C ALA A 234 -13.23 -17.84 -0.35
N VAL A 235 -12.30 -16.94 -0.02
CA VAL A 235 -10.95 -17.28 0.45
C VAL A 235 -11.02 -18.07 1.75
N MET A 236 -11.83 -17.60 2.71
CA MET A 236 -12.01 -18.31 3.97
C MET A 236 -12.66 -19.68 3.81
N ALA A 237 -13.60 -19.83 2.88
CA ALA A 237 -14.24 -21.10 2.61
C ALA A 237 -13.25 -22.14 2.04
N LYS A 238 -12.31 -21.71 1.18
CA LYS A 238 -11.31 -22.61 0.55
C LYS A 238 -10.11 -22.89 1.45
N TYR A 239 -9.60 -21.89 2.17
CA TYR A 239 -8.31 -21.97 2.89
C TYR A 239 -8.43 -21.88 4.43
N GLY A 240 -9.64 -21.68 4.96
CA GLY A 240 -9.93 -21.63 6.39
C GLY A 240 -10.12 -20.20 6.92
N LYS A 241 -10.72 -20.08 8.10
CA LYS A 241 -11.13 -18.79 8.70
C LYS A 241 -10.02 -17.75 8.87
N ASP A 242 -8.77 -18.21 9.00
CA ASP A 242 -7.59 -17.37 9.22
C ASP A 242 -6.96 -16.92 7.88
N ALA A 243 -7.40 -17.50 6.76
CA ALA A 243 -7.06 -17.09 5.41
C ALA A 243 -7.89 -15.87 5.00
N ARG A 244 -7.44 -14.70 5.43
CA ARG A 244 -8.08 -13.42 5.13
C ARG A 244 -7.05 -12.42 4.64
N PHE A 245 -7.48 -11.52 3.76
CA PHE A 245 -6.68 -10.38 3.37
C PHE A 245 -6.76 -9.25 4.39
N PHE A 246 -5.66 -8.53 4.57
CA PHE A 246 -5.72 -7.12 4.96
C PHE A 246 -6.12 -6.33 3.73
N LEU A 247 -7.36 -5.83 3.68
CA LEU A 247 -7.88 -5.10 2.53
C LEU A 247 -7.49 -3.64 2.59
N VAL A 248 -7.22 -3.05 1.43
CA VAL A 248 -6.89 -1.62 1.26
C VAL A 248 -7.96 -0.96 0.40
N PHE A 249 -8.47 0.18 0.87
CA PHE A 249 -9.46 0.97 0.14
C PHE A 249 -8.79 2.21 -0.48
N HIS A 250 -8.52 2.09 -1.77
CA HIS A 250 -8.02 3.15 -2.64
C HIS A 250 -9.10 4.14 -3.05
N GLY A 251 -8.74 5.41 -3.28
CA GLY A 251 -9.69 6.42 -3.74
C GLY A 251 -10.76 6.81 -2.70
N GLY A 252 -10.42 6.78 -1.40
CA GLY A 252 -11.37 7.09 -0.32
C GLY A 252 -11.89 8.54 -0.31
N SER A 253 -11.22 9.48 -0.98
CA SER A 253 -11.64 10.87 -1.06
C SER A 253 -12.99 11.03 -1.77
N GLY A 254 -14.00 11.55 -1.06
CA GLY A 254 -15.34 11.80 -1.61
C GLY A 254 -16.26 10.57 -1.64
N SER A 255 -15.85 9.46 -1.01
CA SER A 255 -16.71 8.31 -0.73
C SER A 255 -17.81 8.63 0.29
#